data_AF-A0A0S8GD93-F1
#
_entry.id   AF-A0A0S8GD93-F1
#
_cell.length_a   1.000
_cell.length_b   1.000
_cell.length_c   1.000
_cell.angle_alpha   90.00
_cell.angle_beta   90.00
_cell.angle_gamma   90.00
#
_symmetry.space_group_name_H-M   'P 1'
#
loop_
_entity.id
_entity.type
_entity.pdbx_description
1 polymer ?
#
loop_
_entity_poly.entity_id
_entity_poly.type
_entity_poly.pdbx_seq_one_letter_code
_entity_poly.pdbx_strand_id
1 'polypeptide(L)' 'MRDDREQLDLFGRSPSSPLLKRIRELDMKMERAITDGKYALARQLAREQERLLGNLMERE' A
#
# COMPACT_ATOMS: atom_id res chain seq x y z
N MET A 1 6.42 -18.65 -39.13
CA MET A 1 7.41 -17.69 -38.60
C MET A 1 7.03 -17.46 -37.15
N ARG A 2 7.94 -17.78 -36.24
CA ARG A 2 7.69 -17.98 -34.80
C ARG A 2 7.35 -16.65 -34.10
N ASP A 3 6.45 -16.74 -33.13
CA ASP A 3 6.03 -15.66 -32.23
C ASP A 3 7.17 -15.25 -31.30
N ASP A 4 7.89 -14.19 -31.65
CA ASP A 4 8.94 -13.58 -30.81
C ASP A 4 8.34 -12.49 -29.89
N ARG A 5 7.23 -12.77 -29.21
CA ARG A 5 6.56 -11.81 -28.31
C ARG A 5 6.26 -12.33 -26.91
N GLU A 6 7.00 -13.32 -26.44
CA GLU A 6 7.12 -13.57 -25.00
C GLU A 6 8.36 -12.83 -24.48
N GLN A 7 8.30 -11.50 -24.48
CA GLN A 7 9.11 -10.75 -23.53
C GLN A 7 8.62 -11.15 -22.15
N LEU A 8 9.46 -11.89 -21.44
CA LEU A 8 9.37 -12.16 -20.01
C LEU A 8 9.17 -10.83 -19.29
N ASP A 9 7.91 -10.49 -19.05
CA ASP A 9 7.52 -9.33 -18.26
C ASP A 9 7.77 -9.67 -16.78
N LEU A 10 9.05 -9.68 -16.40
CA LEU A 10 9.56 -9.97 -15.06
C LEU A 10 9.23 -8.85 -14.05
N PHE A 11 8.61 -7.76 -14.52
CA PHE A 11 8.20 -6.62 -13.70
C PHE A 11 6.69 -6.30 -13.80
N GLY A 12 5.97 -6.87 -14.76
CA GLY A 12 4.56 -6.57 -15.03
C GLY A 12 3.52 -7.27 -14.15
N ARG A 13 3.94 -8.08 -13.18
CA ARG A 13 3.03 -8.71 -12.20
C ARG A 13 3.52 -8.53 -10.78
N SER A 14 3.52 -7.30 -10.28
CA SER A 14 3.11 -7.14 -8.89
C SER A 14 1.58 -7.17 -8.88
N PRO A 15 0.91 -8.25 -8.44
CA PRO A 15 -0.41 -8.04 -7.87
C PRO A 15 -0.14 -7.07 -6.73
N SER A 16 -0.49 -5.80 -6.88
CA SER A 16 -0.42 -4.83 -5.78
C SER A 16 -1.16 -5.49 -4.64
N SER A 17 -0.40 -6.04 -3.67
CA SER A 17 -0.99 -6.89 -2.64
C SER A 17 -2.17 -6.13 -2.06
N PRO A 18 -3.32 -6.77 -1.79
CA PRO A 18 -4.47 -6.11 -1.17
C PRO A 18 -4.05 -5.24 0.04
N LEU A 19 -2.96 -5.63 0.70
CA LEU A 19 -2.29 -4.89 1.75
C LEU A 19 -1.59 -3.60 1.26
N LEU A 20 -0.81 -3.62 0.18
CA LEU A 20 -0.21 -2.42 -0.41
C LEU A 20 -1.27 -1.42 -0.86
N LYS A 21 -2.38 -1.90 -1.42
CA LYS A 21 -3.53 -1.05 -1.75
C LYS A 21 -4.10 -0.40 -0.50
N ARG A 22 -4.27 -1.16 0.58
CA ARG A 22 -4.78 -0.66 1.85
C ARG A 22 -3.85 0.36 2.51
N ILE A 23 -2.53 0.15 2.44
CA ILE A 23 -1.54 1.10 2.96
C ILE A 23 -1.66 2.44 2.22
N ARG A 24 -1.73 2.44 0.89
CA ARG A 24 -1.93 3.67 0.10
C ARG A 24 -3.23 4.39 0.44
N GLU A 25 -4.31 3.64 0.69
CA GLU A 25 -5.59 4.24 1.12
C GLU A 25 -5.47 4.93 2.48
N LEU A 26 -4.67 4.39 3.41
CA LEU A 26 -4.41 5.00 4.71
C LEU A 26 -3.57 6.27 4.59
N ASP A 27 -2.56 6.27 3.72
CA ASP A 27 -1.75 7.46 3.42
C ASP A 27 -2.60 8.63 2.93
N MET A 28 -3.46 8.38 1.92
CA MET A 28 -4.35 9.41 1.38
C MET A 28 -5.31 9.97 2.44
N LYS A 29 -5.81 9.11 3.34
CA LYS A 29 -6.71 9.54 4.42
C LYS A 29 -5.97 10.34 5.49
N MET A 30 -4.72 9.97 5.80
CA MET A 30 -3.89 10.73 6.74
C MET A 30 -3.58 12.11 6.19
N GLU A 31 -3.14 12.20 4.94
CA GLU A 31 -2.83 13.49 4.30
C GLU A 31 -4.03 14.42 4.38
N ARG A 32 -5.22 13.93 4.01
CA ARG A 32 -6.46 14.70 4.14
C ARG A 32 -6.80 15.07 5.58
N ALA A 33 -6.60 14.16 6.53
CA ALA A 33 -6.83 14.44 7.95
C ALA A 33 -5.85 15.51 8.48
N ILE A 34 -4.60 15.54 8.01
CA ILE A 34 -3.62 16.57 8.36
C ILE A 34 -4.02 17.90 7.75
N THR A 35 -4.38 17.94 6.46
CA THR A 35 -4.86 19.15 5.78
C THR A 35 -6.11 19.73 6.46
N ASP A 36 -7.04 18.88 6.90
CA ASP A 36 -8.26 19.28 7.61
C ASP A 36 -8.02 19.67 9.09
N GLY A 37 -6.78 19.61 9.59
CA GLY A 37 -6.45 19.85 11.01
C GLY A 37 -6.96 18.77 11.97
N LYS A 38 -7.43 17.62 11.46
CA LYS A 38 -7.95 16.47 12.21
C LYS A 38 -6.79 15.58 12.69
N TYR A 39 -5.87 16.14 13.47
CA TYR A 39 -4.65 15.43 13.90
C TYR A 39 -4.92 14.17 14.74
N ALA A 40 -6.02 14.13 15.50
CA ALA A 40 -6.42 12.94 16.23
C ALA A 40 -6.74 11.77 15.29
N LEU A 41 -7.44 12.05 14.18
CA LEU A 41 -7.75 11.08 13.14
C LEU A 41 -6.48 10.66 12.40
N ALA A 42 -5.59 11.60 12.05
CA ALA A 42 -4.30 11.28 11.43
C ALA A 42 -3.46 10.32 12.30
N ARG A 43 -3.41 10.54 13.61
CA ARG A 43 -2.73 9.63 14.55
C ARG A 43 -3.37 8.24 14.62
N GLN A 44 -4.70 8.15 14.55
CA GLN A 44 -5.39 6.86 14.50
C GLN A 44 -5.06 6.09 13.23
N LEU A 45 -5.06 6.77 12.09
CA LEU A 45 -4.73 6.18 10.79
C LEU A 45 -3.26 5.71 10.73
N ALA A 46 -2.33 6.49 11.31
CA ALA A 46 -0.92 6.10 11.41
C ALA A 46 -0.72 4.80 12.21
N ARG A 47 -1.43 4.65 13.35
CA ARG A 47 -1.40 3.41 14.14
C ARG A 47 -1.99 2.22 13.38
N GLU A 48 -3.05 2.42 12.59
CA GLU A 48 -3.61 1.37 11.74
C GLU A 48 -2.59 0.90 10.71
N GLN A 49 -1.88 1.86 10.09
CA GLN A 49 -0.83 1.56 9.12
C GLN A 49 0.36 0.83 9.76
N GLU A 50 0.83 1.27 10.93
CA GLU A 50 1.91 0.61 11.69
C GLU A 50 1.55 -0.84 12.02
N ARG A 51 0.30 -1.10 12.45
CA ARG A 51 -0.17 -2.47 12.71
C ARG A 51 -0.17 -3.33 11.44
N LEU A 52 -0.58 -2.76 10.31
CA LEU A 52 -0.58 -3.48 9.03
C LEU A 52 0.83 -3.81 8.54
N LEU A 53 1.77 -2.90 8.74
CA LEU A 53 3.19 -3.11 8.42
C LEU A 53 3.85 -4.12 9.38
N GLY A 54 3.55 -4.05 10.67
CA GLY A 54 4.03 -5.04 11.65
C GLY A 54 3.55 -6.46 11.30
N ASN A 55 2.27 -6.62 10.95
CA ASN A 55 1.72 -7.90 10.50
C ASN A 55 2.35 -8.41 9.18
N LEU A 56 2.90 -7.52 8.35
CA LEU A 56 3.63 -7.93 7.14
C LEU A 56 4.98 -8.52 7.53
N MET A 57 5.73 -7.81 8.38
CA MET A 57 7.08 -8.21 8.80
C MET A 57 7.08 -9.50 9.65
N GLU A 58 6.02 -9.76 10.41
CA GLU A 58 5.87 -11.01 11.18
C GLU A 58 5.46 -12.22 10.32
N ARG A 59 5.04 -12.00 9.06
CA ARG A 59 4.55 -13.05 8.14
C ARG A 59 5.53 -13.37 7.01
N GLU A 60 6.62 -12.62 6.88
CA GLU A 60 7.79 -12.96 6.05
C GLU A 60 8.75 -13.87 6.83
#